data_AF-A0A520W746-F1
#
_entry.id   AF-A0A520W746-F1
#
_cell.length_a   1.000
_cell.length_b   1.000
_cell.length_c   1.000
_cell.angle_alpha   90.00
_cell.angle_beta   90.00
_cell.angle_gamma   90.00
#
_symmetry.space_group_name_H-M   'P 1'
#
loop_
_entity.id
_entity.type
_entity.pdbx_description
1 polymer ?
#
loop_
_entity_poly.entity_id
_entity_poly.type
_entity_poly.pdbx_seq_one_letter_code
_entity_poly.pdbx_strand_id
1 'polypeptide(L)'
;MRKLLLTSSALVAAASISSYAVADVSVTGEFEWKYIQKAADLTSVDGDDFATDNEIVISFSNKTDSGLTIGGKMEMGNYNTDDGTTTIDESVLTISGGFGTFRLGNEDSIHETFGVTEVDLIDEE
;
A
#
# COMPACT_ATOMS: atom_id res chain seq x y z
N MET A 1 41.57 -29.09 -17.39
CA MET A 1 41.28 -28.72 -15.98
C MET A 1 40.88 -27.24 -15.80
N ARG A 2 41.46 -26.26 -16.52
CA ARG A 2 41.08 -24.83 -16.38
C ARG A 2 39.62 -24.49 -16.71
N LYS A 3 38.98 -25.25 -17.62
CA LYS A 3 37.59 -25.01 -18.05
C LYS A 3 36.55 -25.36 -16.98
N LEU A 4 36.83 -26.36 -16.14
CA LEU A 4 35.92 -26.81 -15.08
C LEU A 4 35.83 -25.76 -13.96
N LEU A 5 36.97 -25.16 -13.59
CA LEU A 5 37.02 -24.06 -12.63
C LEU A 5 36.26 -22.82 -13.14
N LEU A 6 36.39 -22.47 -14.43
CA LEU A 6 35.70 -21.31 -14.99
C LEU A 6 34.17 -21.52 -15.04
N THR A 7 33.71 -22.72 -15.39
CA THR A 7 32.27 -23.04 -15.38
C THR A 7 31.70 -23.11 -13.96
N SER A 8 32.45 -23.64 -12.98
CA SER A 8 31.99 -23.68 -11.58
C SER A 8 31.97 -22.28 -10.95
N SER A 9 33.00 -21.46 -11.16
CA SER A 9 33.01 -20.07 -10.68
C SER A 9 31.93 -19.22 -11.35
N ALA A 10 31.67 -19.40 -12.65
CA ALA A 10 30.61 -18.69 -13.35
C ALA A 10 29.22 -19.10 -12.87
N LEU A 11 29.00 -20.40 -12.58
CA LEU A 11 27.71 -20.88 -12.07
C LEU A 11 27.47 -20.43 -10.63
N VAL A 12 28.50 -20.46 -9.77
CA VAL A 12 28.42 -19.93 -8.40
C VAL A 12 28.21 -18.41 -8.42
N ALA A 13 28.88 -17.68 -9.31
CA ALA A 13 28.65 -16.25 -9.50
C ALA A 13 27.21 -15.96 -9.97
N ALA A 14 26.69 -16.71 -10.96
CA ALA A 14 25.32 -16.56 -11.44
C ALA A 14 24.26 -16.93 -10.38
N ALA A 15 24.54 -17.95 -9.55
CA ALA A 15 23.70 -18.32 -8.40
C ALA A 15 23.75 -17.26 -7.29
N SER A 16 24.90 -16.61 -7.07
CA SER A 16 25.04 -15.54 -6.07
C SER A 16 24.42 -14.21 -6.49
N ILE A 17 24.22 -13.97 -7.79
CA ILE A 17 23.51 -12.78 -8.29
C ILE A 17 21.99 -12.99 -8.24
N SER A 18 21.52 -14.25 -8.28
CA SER A 18 20.09 -14.59 -8.18
C SER A 18 19.57 -14.72 -6.75
N SER A 19 20.42 -14.63 -5.73
CA SER A 19 20.05 -14.78 -4.31
C SER A 19 19.81 -13.46 -3.57
N TYR A 20 19.84 -12.31 -4.24
CA TYR A 20 19.28 -11.11 -3.63
C TYR A 20 17.77 -11.22 -3.77
N ALA A 21 17.09 -11.56 -2.69
CA ALA A 21 15.66 -11.38 -2.56
C ALA A 21 15.40 -9.86 -2.61
N VAL A 22 15.40 -9.29 -3.82
CA VAL A 22 14.97 -7.93 -4.06
C VAL A 22 13.49 -7.93 -3.74
N ALA A 23 13.09 -7.13 -2.74
CA ALA A 23 11.67 -6.95 -2.49
C ALA A 23 11.03 -6.34 -3.73
N ASP A 24 9.87 -6.84 -4.10
CA ASP A 24 9.02 -6.16 -5.08
C ASP A 24 8.50 -4.92 -4.38
N VAL A 25 8.98 -3.75 -4.78
CA VAL A 25 8.57 -2.45 -4.26
C VAL A 25 7.71 -1.76 -5.28
N SER A 26 6.56 -1.23 -4.85
CA SER A 26 5.72 -0.37 -5.68
C SER A 26 5.46 0.96 -5.00
N VAL A 27 5.36 1.99 -5.83
CA VAL A 27 4.89 3.31 -5.43
C VAL A 27 3.71 3.63 -6.32
N THR A 28 2.54 3.76 -5.72
CA THR A 28 1.30 4.17 -6.39
C THR A 28 0.80 5.45 -5.74
N GLY A 29 -0.15 6.10 -6.38
CA GLY A 29 -0.77 7.28 -5.82
C GLY A 29 -1.89 7.79 -6.68
N GLU A 30 -2.74 8.59 -6.08
CA GLU A 30 -3.91 9.22 -6.69
C GLU A 30 -3.88 10.72 -6.42
N PHE A 31 -4.42 11.48 -7.36
CA PHE A 31 -4.49 12.94 -7.24
C PHE A 31 -5.83 13.40 -7.81
N GLU A 32 -6.70 13.86 -6.92
CA GLU A 32 -7.96 14.50 -7.22
C GLU A 32 -7.89 15.99 -6.91
N TRP A 33 -8.58 16.77 -7.72
CA TRP A 33 -8.81 18.17 -7.45
C TRP A 33 -10.25 18.53 -7.77
N LYS A 34 -10.79 19.48 -7.03
CA LYS A 34 -12.13 20.03 -7.25
C LYS A 34 -12.10 21.55 -7.19
N TYR A 35 -12.77 22.15 -8.15
CA TYR A 35 -13.18 23.55 -8.07
C TYR A 35 -14.64 23.58 -7.66
N ILE A 36 -14.94 24.29 -6.57
CA ILE A 36 -16.28 24.37 -6.00
C ILE A 36 -16.77 25.79 -6.18
N GLN A 37 -17.88 25.94 -6.87
CA GLN A 37 -18.64 27.19 -6.91
C GLN A 37 -19.90 27.01 -6.07
N LYS A 38 -20.06 27.81 -5.02
CA LYS A 38 -21.26 27.76 -4.15
C LYS A 38 -22.16 28.95 -4.45
N ALA A 39 -23.44 28.70 -4.72
CA ALA A 39 -24.42 29.74 -4.99
C ALA A 39 -24.79 30.50 -3.70
N ALA A 40 -25.04 31.81 -3.85
CA ALA A 40 -25.20 32.81 -2.79
C ALA A 40 -26.41 32.64 -1.84
N ASP A 41 -27.17 31.54 -1.93
CA ASP A 41 -28.36 31.32 -1.10
C ASP A 41 -28.03 31.13 0.38
N LEU A 42 -26.76 30.87 0.71
CA LEU A 42 -26.22 30.83 2.07
C LEU A 42 -24.92 31.67 2.15
N THR A 43 -25.03 32.92 2.59
CA THR A 43 -23.94 33.92 2.61
C THR A 43 -22.69 33.50 3.37
N SER A 44 -22.78 32.54 4.29
CA SER A 44 -21.62 32.01 5.04
C SER A 44 -20.73 31.06 4.21
N VAL A 45 -21.20 30.59 3.05
CA VAL A 45 -20.46 29.68 2.17
C VAL A 45 -20.45 30.15 0.71
N ASP A 46 -20.88 31.39 0.45
CA ASP A 46 -20.83 32.01 -0.88
C ASP A 46 -19.38 32.24 -1.32
N GLY A 47 -19.06 31.85 -2.56
CA GLY A 47 -17.73 32.01 -3.13
C GLY A 47 -17.24 30.81 -3.94
N ASP A 48 -16.01 30.97 -4.45
CA ASP A 48 -15.27 29.97 -5.18
C ASP A 48 -14.21 29.35 -4.27
N ASP A 49 -14.02 28.04 -4.37
CA ASP A 49 -13.05 27.29 -3.58
C ASP A 49 -12.31 26.27 -4.46
N PHE A 50 -11.10 25.90 -4.03
CA PHE A 50 -10.29 24.90 -4.67
C PHE A 50 -9.73 23.95 -3.62
N ALA A 51 -9.94 22.65 -3.84
CA ALA A 51 -9.45 21.63 -2.93
C ALA A 51 -8.78 20.50 -3.71
N THR A 52 -7.83 19.84 -3.05
CA THR A 52 -7.10 18.68 -3.56
C THR A 52 -7.23 17.54 -2.57
N ASP A 53 -7.32 16.33 -3.08
CA ASP A 53 -7.24 15.10 -2.30
C ASP A 53 -6.23 14.19 -3.00
N ASN A 54 -5.17 13.81 -2.31
CA ASN A 54 -4.08 13.06 -2.91
C ASN A 54 -3.49 12.03 -1.94
N GLU A 55 -3.14 10.90 -2.51
CA GLU A 55 -2.63 9.72 -1.81
C GLU A 55 -1.33 9.27 -2.46
N ILE A 56 -0.37 8.84 -1.65
CA ILE A 56 0.81 8.09 -2.10
C ILE A 56 0.91 6.84 -1.23
N VAL A 57 0.95 5.68 -1.90
CA VAL A 57 1.14 4.38 -1.26
C VAL A 57 2.49 3.81 -1.67
N ILE A 58 3.32 3.51 -0.69
CA ILE A 58 4.56 2.77 -0.87
C ILE A 58 4.34 1.39 -0.27
N SER A 59 4.50 0.35 -1.09
CA SER A 59 4.40 -1.02 -0.61
C SER A 59 5.61 -1.86 -1.03
N PHE A 60 5.91 -2.88 -0.22
CA PHE A 60 6.90 -3.88 -0.58
C PHE A 60 6.41 -5.29 -0.25
N SER A 61 6.94 -6.29 -0.95
CA SER A 61 6.77 -7.70 -0.63
C SER A 61 8.04 -8.48 -0.92
N ASN A 62 8.36 -9.44 -0.05
CA ASN A 62 9.52 -10.30 -0.19
C ASN A 62 9.24 -11.68 0.37
N LYS A 63 9.67 -12.73 -0.33
CA LYS A 63 9.62 -14.10 0.17
C LYS A 63 10.98 -14.49 0.74
N THR A 64 10.99 -14.83 2.03
CA THR A 64 12.19 -15.30 2.72
C THR A 64 12.55 -16.74 2.32
N ASP A 65 13.80 -17.13 2.58
CA ASP A 65 14.26 -18.51 2.40
C ASP A 65 13.49 -19.52 3.26
N SER A 66 12.94 -19.08 4.40
CA SER A 66 12.06 -19.90 5.26
C SER A 66 10.66 -20.08 4.69
N GLY A 67 10.36 -19.47 3.53
CA GLY A 67 9.08 -19.56 2.85
C GLY A 67 8.01 -18.58 3.37
N LEU A 68 8.36 -17.67 4.28
CA LEU A 68 7.46 -16.62 4.76
C LEU A 68 7.40 -15.48 3.75
N THR A 69 6.23 -14.87 3.61
CA THR A 69 6.08 -13.61 2.85
C THR A 69 6.06 -12.46 3.85
N ILE A 70 7.01 -11.54 3.71
CA ILE A 70 7.08 -10.30 4.48
C ILE A 70 6.68 -9.17 3.54
N GLY A 71 5.68 -8.39 3.91
CA GLY A 71 5.29 -7.21 3.14
C GLY A 71 5.01 -6.03 4.05
N GLY A 72 4.94 -4.84 3.48
CA GLY A 72 4.51 -3.66 4.20
C GLY A 72 3.85 -2.66 3.28
N LYS A 73 3.00 -1.81 3.88
CA LYS A 73 2.34 -0.68 3.22
C LYS A 73 2.54 0.55 4.10
N MET A 74 2.88 1.66 3.48
CA MET A 74 2.78 3.00 4.06
C MET A 74 1.97 3.86 3.11
N GLU A 75 0.96 4.51 3.66
CA GLU A 75 -0.01 5.33 2.94
C GLU A 75 0.06 6.75 3.49
N MET A 76 0.23 7.71 2.59
CA MET A 76 0.49 9.10 2.93
C MET A 76 -0.36 9.99 2.03
N GLY A 77 -1.22 10.76 2.65
CA GLY A 77 -2.11 11.65 1.92
C GLY A 77 -2.51 12.85 2.75
N ASN A 78 -3.31 13.73 2.16
CA ASN A 78 -4.01 14.78 2.88
C ASN A 78 -5.47 14.38 3.19
N TYR A 79 -5.70 13.07 3.34
CA TYR A 79 -6.97 12.51 3.74
C TYR A 79 -7.44 13.12 5.07
N ASN A 80 -8.69 13.57 5.13
CA ASN A 80 -9.33 14.14 6.33
C ASN A 80 -8.66 15.41 6.93
N THR A 81 -7.80 16.12 6.21
CA THR A 81 -7.21 17.39 6.68
C THR A 81 -7.68 18.59 5.85
N ASP A 82 -8.55 19.42 6.44
CA ASP A 82 -9.03 20.66 5.80
C ASP A 82 -7.91 21.68 5.56
N ASP A 83 -6.74 21.52 6.20
CA ASP A 83 -5.59 22.40 6.10
C ASP A 83 -4.52 21.91 5.11
N GLY A 84 -4.74 20.77 4.44
CA GLY A 84 -3.80 20.18 3.49
C GLY A 84 -2.56 19.56 4.14
N THR A 85 -2.56 19.32 5.45
CA THR A 85 -1.48 18.63 6.14
C THR A 85 -1.40 17.18 5.68
N THR A 86 -0.21 16.74 5.24
CA THR A 86 0.04 15.33 4.94
C THR A 86 0.13 14.51 6.22
N THR A 87 -0.68 13.47 6.32
CA THR A 87 -0.66 12.48 7.41
C THR A 87 -0.26 11.11 6.87
N ILE A 88 0.20 10.24 7.77
CA ILE A 88 0.34 8.82 7.48
C ILE A 88 -0.97 8.19 7.94
N ASP A 89 -1.75 7.65 7.02
CA ASP A 89 -3.03 7.01 7.34
C ASP A 89 -2.76 5.55 7.75
N GLU A 90 -2.16 4.76 6.85
CA GLU A 90 -1.70 3.40 7.12
C GLU A 90 -0.18 3.28 7.22
N SER A 91 0.24 2.45 8.17
CA SER A 91 1.62 1.99 8.28
C SER A 91 1.62 0.61 8.91
N VAL A 92 1.77 -0.42 8.06
CA VAL A 92 1.65 -1.81 8.49
C VAL A 92 2.77 -2.68 7.95
N LEU A 93 3.22 -3.61 8.79
CA LEU A 93 4.03 -4.76 8.43
C LEU A 93 3.17 -6.02 8.46
N THR A 94 3.30 -6.85 7.43
CA THR A 94 2.64 -8.13 7.30
C THR A 94 3.64 -9.27 7.27
N ILE A 95 3.33 -10.36 7.97
CA ILE A 95 4.11 -11.59 7.98
C ILE A 95 3.14 -12.75 7.72
N SER A 96 3.25 -13.36 6.55
CA SER A 96 2.33 -14.38 6.06
C SER A 96 3.02 -15.73 5.88
N GLY A 97 2.32 -16.80 6.22
CA GLY A 97 2.77 -18.19 6.02
C GLY A 97 1.59 -19.16 6.00
N GLY A 98 1.86 -20.46 6.19
CA GLY A 98 0.81 -21.48 6.25
C GLY A 98 -0.16 -21.35 7.45
N PHE A 99 0.17 -20.48 8.41
CA PHE A 99 -0.64 -20.16 9.59
C PHE A 99 -1.55 -18.94 9.40
N GLY A 100 -1.59 -18.35 8.19
CA GLY A 100 -2.25 -17.08 7.93
C GLY A 100 -1.28 -15.90 8.02
N THR A 101 -1.79 -14.75 8.45
CA THR A 101 -1.05 -13.46 8.40
C THR A 101 -1.09 -12.74 9.74
N PHE A 102 0.08 -12.29 10.21
CA PHE A 102 0.18 -11.28 11.25
C PHE A 102 0.24 -9.89 10.62
N ARG A 103 -0.53 -8.94 11.18
CA ARG A 103 -0.51 -7.51 10.84
C ARG A 103 -0.01 -6.74 12.06
N LEU A 104 1.00 -5.91 11.88
CA LEU A 104 1.63 -5.13 12.94
C LEU A 104 1.70 -3.66 12.49
N GLY A 105 1.03 -2.77 13.23
CA GLY A 105 0.96 -1.34 12.90
C GLY A 105 -0.48 -0.85 12.76
N ASN A 106 -0.66 0.22 12.00
CA ASN A 106 -1.96 0.80 11.68
C ASN A 106 -2.37 0.41 10.26
N GLU A 107 -3.58 -0.12 10.13
CA GLU A 107 -4.22 -0.55 8.89
C GLU A 107 -5.70 -0.71 9.21
N ASP A 108 -6.56 -0.61 8.18
CA ASP A 108 -8.00 -0.74 8.30
C ASP A 108 -8.45 -1.87 9.21
N SER A 109 -9.49 -1.60 9.99
CA SER A 109 -10.00 -2.59 10.91
C SER A 109 -10.40 -3.89 10.18
N ILE A 110 -10.31 -5.02 10.89
CA ILE A 110 -10.59 -6.34 10.29
C ILE A 110 -12.01 -6.42 9.69
N HIS A 111 -12.96 -5.65 10.23
CA HIS A 111 -14.33 -5.61 9.71
C HIS A 111 -14.44 -4.91 8.35
N GLU A 112 -13.62 -3.89 8.09
CA GLU A 112 -13.53 -3.26 6.75
C GLU A 112 -12.84 -4.22 5.77
N THR A 113 -11.76 -4.88 6.20
CA THR A 113 -10.94 -5.72 5.31
C THR A 113 -11.63 -7.05 4.94
N PHE A 114 -12.36 -7.67 5.87
CA PHE A 114 -12.89 -9.03 5.73
C PHE A 114 -14.33 -9.18 6.21
N GLY A 115 -14.96 -8.12 6.69
CA GLY A 115 -16.34 -8.17 7.14
C GLY A 115 -17.28 -8.36 5.96
N VAL A 116 -18.36 -9.07 6.22
CA VAL A 116 -19.57 -9.03 5.39
C VAL A 116 -20.54 -8.15 6.17
N THR A 117 -20.91 -7.02 5.58
CA THR A 117 -21.84 -6.07 6.18
C THR A 117 -23.26 -6.30 5.65
N GLU A 118 -24.22 -5.60 6.22
CA GLU A 118 -25.64 -5.69 5.83
C GLU A 118 -25.86 -5.30 4.36
N VAL A 119 -25.00 -4.43 3.80
CA VAL A 119 -25.05 -4.04 2.38
C VAL A 119 -24.42 -5.08 1.43
N ASP A 120 -23.66 -6.04 1.96
CA ASP A 120 -23.06 -7.13 1.19
C ASP A 120 -23.98 -8.35 1.06
N LEU A 121 -25.06 -8.40 1.86
CA LEU A 121 -26.09 -9.42 1.75
C LEU A 121 -27.04 -9.07 0.60
N ILE A 122 -27.47 -10.10 -0.13
CA ILE A 122 -28.53 -9.92 -1.13
C ILE A 122 -29.79 -9.49 -0.37
N ASP A 123 -30.36 -8.36 -0.76
CA ASP A 123 -31.64 -7.85 -0.23
C ASP A 123 -32.69 -8.98 -0.35
N GLU A 124 -33.22 -9.45 0.77
CA GLU A 124 -34.29 -10.44 0.75
C GLU A 124 -35.58 -9.72 0.31
N GLU A 125 -36.00 -9.98 -0.93
CA GLU A 125 -37.29 -9.52 -1.50
C GLU A 125 -38.50 -9.98 -0.67
#